data_AF-F4B4G3-F1
#
_entry.id   AF-F4B4G3-F1
#
_cell.length_a   1.000
_cell.length_b   1.000
_cell.length_c   1.000
_cell.angle_alpha   90.00
_cell.angle_beta   90.00
_cell.angle_gamma   90.00
#
_symmetry.space_group_name_H-M   'P 1'
#
loop_
_entity.id
_entity.type
_entity.pdbx_description
1 polymer ?
#
loop_
_entity_poly.entity_id
_entity_poly.type
_entity_poly.pdbx_seq_one_letter_code
_entity_poly.pdbx_strand_id
1 'polypeptide(L)'
;MKSKATLLALLILLLMPGIFYSDALYYYHGESQFCTSKLIKIYTFSYHLPNANVRSSVNSGNNVSIKICEYNPPPPPHSQKLINVTKICLPKSSKVFLIPIIYNISKNGPKLSYCCISLTFTSLPNTYKACLVTKAKPQNKTFYFVTECNYYFVNVCWTFCGPPPPTAWANILLMFIVQEGGANYVYFWSINITLSPAHPPPPPGPPPPPPPPSPYCYIVEYPNLCPLKVAQIIFSLYKL
;
A
#
# COMPACT_ATOMS: atom_id res chain seq x y z
N MET A 1 -27.61 -7.08 -30.07
CA MET A 1 -27.10 -7.41 -28.71
C MET A 1 -25.67 -8.00 -28.67
N LYS A 2 -25.09 -8.50 -29.78
CA LYS A 2 -23.74 -9.13 -29.77
C LYS A 2 -22.54 -8.14 -29.83
N SER A 3 -22.70 -6.89 -30.26
CA SER A 3 -21.55 -5.97 -30.47
C SER A 3 -21.00 -5.31 -29.19
N LYS A 4 -21.80 -5.18 -28.12
CA LYS A 4 -21.37 -4.56 -26.86
C LYS A 4 -20.32 -5.40 -26.11
N ALA A 5 -20.38 -6.72 -26.25
CA ALA A 5 -19.41 -7.64 -25.65
C ALA A 5 -18.07 -7.62 -26.40
N THR A 6 -18.09 -7.44 -27.72
CA THR A 6 -16.90 -7.37 -28.56
C THR A 6 -16.15 -6.04 -28.40
N LEU A 7 -16.88 -4.93 -28.20
CA LEU A 7 -16.27 -3.61 -27.96
C LEU A 7 -15.57 -3.54 -26.59
N LEU A 8 -16.20 -4.09 -25.54
CA LEU A 8 -15.62 -4.18 -24.20
C LEU A 8 -14.39 -5.10 -24.17
N ALA A 9 -14.43 -6.20 -24.94
CA ALA A 9 -13.28 -7.10 -25.10
C ALA A 9 -12.11 -6.43 -25.84
N LEU A 10 -12.37 -5.58 -26.84
CA LEU A 10 -11.35 -4.73 -27.48
C LEU A 10 -10.77 -3.68 -26.53
N LEU A 11 -11.63 -3.09 -25.69
CA LEU A 11 -11.23 -2.08 -24.70
C LEU A 11 -10.27 -2.67 -23.66
N ILE A 12 -10.53 -3.90 -23.21
CA ILE A 12 -9.69 -4.63 -22.25
C ILE A 12 -8.37 -5.09 -22.89
N LEU A 13 -8.35 -5.39 -24.19
CA LEU A 13 -7.13 -5.80 -24.91
C LEU A 13 -6.18 -4.62 -25.18
N LEU A 14 -6.72 -3.43 -25.46
CA LEU A 14 -5.96 -2.17 -25.65
C LEU A 14 -5.36 -1.62 -24.35
N LEU A 15 -5.97 -1.92 -23.19
CA LEU A 15 -5.49 -1.50 -21.88
C LEU A 15 -4.25 -2.28 -21.39
N MET A 16 -3.85 -3.37 -22.04
CA MET A 16 -2.82 -4.31 -21.55
C MET A 16 -1.34 -3.90 -21.78
N PRO A 17 -0.91 -3.26 -22.89
CA PRO A 17 0.50 -2.93 -23.09
C PRO A 17 0.95 -1.62 -22.41
N GLY A 18 0.02 -0.71 -22.10
CA GLY A 18 0.30 0.59 -21.47
C GLY A 18 0.45 0.56 -19.93
N ILE A 19 0.15 -0.58 -19.30
CA ILE A 19 0.22 -0.80 -17.84
C ILE A 19 1.67 -0.70 -17.33
N PHE A 20 2.66 -0.78 -18.23
CA PHE A 20 4.06 -0.71 -17.86
C PHE A 20 4.56 0.71 -17.51
N TYR A 21 3.84 1.80 -17.83
CA TYR A 21 4.43 3.16 -17.73
C TYR A 21 3.51 4.39 -17.46
N SER A 22 2.25 4.29 -16.99
CA SER A 22 1.39 5.49 -16.91
C SER A 22 0.96 5.97 -15.50
N ASP A 23 1.19 7.28 -15.30
CA ASP A 23 0.55 8.21 -14.37
C ASP A 23 -0.96 8.38 -14.68
N ALA A 24 -1.79 7.83 -13.80
CA ALA A 24 -3.24 8.05 -13.63
C ALA A 24 -4.18 7.81 -14.83
N LEU A 25 -4.90 6.69 -14.80
CA LEU A 25 -6.04 6.41 -15.68
C LEU A 25 -7.19 7.39 -15.39
N TYR A 26 -7.63 8.20 -16.37
CA TYR A 26 -8.82 9.06 -16.33
C TYR A 26 -9.99 8.38 -17.07
N TYR A 27 -11.19 8.35 -16.49
CA TYR A 27 -12.42 7.94 -17.19
C TYR A 27 -13.46 9.04 -17.08
N TYR A 28 -13.77 9.69 -18.20
CA TYR A 28 -14.86 10.65 -18.33
C TYR A 28 -16.08 9.96 -18.93
N HIS A 29 -17.21 9.96 -18.24
CA HIS A 29 -18.42 9.31 -18.74
C HIS A 29 -18.98 10.01 -20.01
N GLY A 30 -18.68 11.30 -20.21
CA GLY A 30 -19.23 12.09 -21.34
C GLY A 30 -18.49 11.89 -22.67
N GLU A 31 -17.23 11.50 -22.64
CA GLU A 31 -16.38 11.34 -23.83
C GLU A 31 -15.50 10.11 -23.62
N SER A 32 -15.61 9.11 -24.50
CA SER A 32 -14.95 7.81 -24.37
C SER A 32 -13.44 7.88 -24.63
N GLN A 33 -12.70 8.74 -23.92
CA GLN A 33 -11.26 8.96 -24.08
C GLN A 33 -10.51 8.76 -22.76
N PHE A 34 -9.32 8.17 -22.85
CA PHE A 34 -8.36 8.02 -21.75
C PHE A 34 -7.22 9.02 -21.93
N CYS A 35 -7.02 9.90 -20.95
CA CYS A 35 -5.93 10.89 -20.95
C CYS A 35 -5.06 10.71 -19.70
N THR A 36 -3.76 11.01 -19.81
CA THR A 36 -2.81 10.95 -18.69
C THR A 36 -2.49 12.36 -18.20
N SER A 37 -2.75 12.66 -16.92
CA SER A 37 -2.36 13.93 -16.28
C SER A 37 -1.87 13.69 -14.86
N LYS A 38 -0.78 14.35 -14.47
CA LYS A 38 -0.22 14.28 -13.11
C LYS A 38 -1.06 15.09 -12.13
N LEU A 39 -2.03 14.46 -11.48
CA LEU A 39 -2.89 15.12 -10.48
C LEU A 39 -2.17 15.32 -9.14
N ILE A 40 -1.30 14.39 -8.76
CA ILE A 40 -0.65 14.37 -7.45
C ILE A 40 0.86 14.66 -7.57
N LYS A 41 1.45 15.19 -6.50
CA LYS A 41 2.91 15.30 -6.35
C LYS A 41 3.33 14.59 -5.08
N ILE A 42 4.36 13.75 -5.16
CA ILE A 42 4.83 12.95 -4.04
C ILE A 42 6.30 13.26 -3.78
N TYR A 43 6.62 13.57 -2.52
CA TYR A 43 7.97 13.85 -2.05
C TYR A 43 8.43 12.71 -1.17
N THR A 44 9.41 11.96 -1.67
CA THR A 44 9.94 10.77 -1.03
C THR A 44 10.99 11.11 0.02
N PHE A 45 11.07 10.27 1.05
CA PHE A 45 12.04 10.39 2.12
C PHE A 45 12.93 9.14 2.17
N SER A 46 14.21 9.36 2.44
CA SER A 46 15.18 8.31 2.71
C SER A 46 16.01 8.73 3.90
N TYR A 47 15.89 8.02 5.02
CA TYR A 47 16.63 8.35 6.24
C TYR A 47 16.85 7.12 7.13
N HIS A 48 17.91 7.21 7.93
CA HIS A 48 18.29 6.21 8.90
C HIS A 48 17.94 6.69 10.31
N LEU A 49 17.20 5.86 11.04
CA LEU A 49 17.03 5.93 12.48
C LEU A 49 17.95 4.89 13.13
N PRO A 50 18.29 5.03 14.42
CA PRO A 50 19.19 4.10 15.10
C PRO A 50 18.87 2.62 14.90
N ASN A 51 17.59 2.26 14.84
CA ASN A 51 17.12 0.87 14.69
C ASN A 51 16.22 0.67 13.45
N ALA A 52 16.19 1.61 12.50
CA ALA A 52 15.36 1.47 11.31
C ALA A 52 15.92 2.23 10.10
N ASN A 53 15.81 1.64 8.92
CA ASN A 53 16.00 2.32 7.64
C ASN A 53 14.63 2.54 6.99
N VAL A 54 14.36 3.78 6.59
CA VAL A 54 13.10 4.18 5.96
C VAL A 54 13.41 4.71 4.59
N ARG A 55 12.79 4.13 3.57
CA ARG A 55 12.93 4.57 2.18
C ARG A 55 11.58 4.56 1.49
N SER A 56 11.14 5.71 1.00
CA SER A 56 10.09 5.78 -0.01
C SER A 56 10.68 6.10 -1.39
N SER A 57 9.99 5.64 -2.41
CA SER A 57 10.33 5.87 -3.82
C SER A 57 9.05 5.97 -4.62
N VAL A 58 9.12 6.74 -5.70
CA VAL A 58 7.99 6.99 -6.61
C VAL A 58 8.49 6.72 -8.01
N ASN A 59 7.72 5.95 -8.79
CA ASN A 59 8.06 5.69 -10.18
C ASN A 59 7.49 6.79 -11.10
N SER A 60 7.71 6.67 -12.40
CA SER A 60 7.17 7.59 -13.41
C SER A 60 5.64 7.54 -13.55
N GLY A 61 4.94 6.66 -12.84
CA GLY A 61 3.48 6.54 -12.79
C GLY A 61 2.89 6.98 -11.45
N ASN A 62 3.67 7.69 -10.62
CA ASN A 62 3.29 8.12 -9.26
C ASN A 62 2.90 6.95 -8.33
N ASN A 63 3.27 5.73 -8.69
CA ASN A 63 3.13 4.58 -7.81
C ASN A 63 4.19 4.67 -6.72
N VAL A 64 3.76 4.46 -5.49
CA VAL A 64 4.60 4.62 -4.30
C VAL A 64 5.09 3.26 -3.85
N SER A 65 6.38 3.16 -3.54
CA SER A 65 6.95 2.05 -2.78
C SER A 65 7.56 2.58 -1.50
N ILE A 66 7.02 2.17 -0.36
CA ILE A 66 7.52 2.45 0.99
C ILE A 66 8.18 1.18 1.51
N LYS A 67 9.45 1.27 1.91
CA LYS A 67 10.23 0.21 2.55
C LYS A 67 10.69 0.68 3.92
N ILE A 68 10.36 -0.11 4.94
CA ILE A 68 10.77 0.13 6.32
C ILE A 68 11.48 -1.12 6.79
N CYS A 69 12.76 -1.00 7.12
CA CYS A 69 13.58 -2.11 7.59
C CYS A 69 14.03 -1.81 9.02
N GLU A 70 13.42 -2.49 10.00
CA GLU A 70 13.82 -2.42 11.40
C GLU A 70 14.92 -3.44 11.71
N TYR A 71 15.86 -3.04 12.56
CA TYR A 71 16.98 -3.84 13.04
C TYR A 71 16.86 -4.06 14.55
N ASN A 72 17.39 -5.19 15.02
CA ASN A 72 17.41 -5.52 16.44
C ASN A 72 18.24 -4.53 17.31
N PRO A 73 17.94 -4.41 18.61
CA PRO A 73 16.97 -5.22 19.36
C PRO A 73 15.52 -4.88 18.98
N PRO A 74 14.64 -5.89 18.94
CA PRO A 74 13.25 -5.65 18.56
C PRO A 74 12.61 -4.64 19.52
N PRO A 75 11.65 -3.85 19.06
CA PRO A 75 10.96 -2.94 19.95
C PRO A 75 10.10 -3.72 20.95
N PRO A 76 9.83 -3.17 22.16
CA PRO A 76 9.05 -3.86 23.18
C PRO A 76 7.70 -4.37 22.66
N PRO A 77 7.16 -5.49 23.20
CA PRO A 77 5.84 -5.97 22.85
C PRO A 77 4.79 -4.85 22.96
N HIS A 78 3.86 -4.79 22.01
CA HIS A 78 2.81 -3.76 21.95
C HIS A 78 3.28 -2.30 21.80
N SER A 79 4.58 -2.06 21.62
CA SER A 79 5.06 -0.71 21.30
C SER A 79 4.56 -0.29 19.93
N GLN A 80 3.96 0.90 19.88
CA GLN A 80 3.49 1.50 18.65
C GLN A 80 4.63 2.25 17.98
N LYS A 81 4.89 1.90 16.71
CA LYS A 81 5.79 2.66 15.85
C LYS A 81 4.99 3.57 14.95
N LEU A 82 5.46 4.80 14.76
CA LEU A 82 4.91 5.77 13.82
C LEU A 82 6.08 6.41 13.09
N ILE A 83 6.12 6.27 11.77
CA ILE A 83 7.20 6.77 10.95
C ILE A 83 6.60 7.56 9.78
N ASN A 84 7.11 8.77 9.56
CA ASN A 84 6.74 9.59 8.41
C ASN A 84 7.48 9.09 7.17
N VAL A 85 6.75 8.57 6.18
CA VAL A 85 7.36 7.87 5.05
C VAL A 85 7.40 8.69 3.77
N THR A 86 6.48 9.63 3.59
CA THR A 86 6.42 10.48 2.39
C THR A 86 5.53 11.69 2.66
N LYS A 87 5.70 12.75 1.85
CA LYS A 87 4.70 13.83 1.75
C LYS A 87 3.98 13.72 0.41
N ILE A 88 2.68 13.98 0.41
CA ILE A 88 1.86 14.01 -0.81
C ILE A 88 1.12 15.33 -0.91
N CYS A 89 1.05 15.89 -2.11
CA CYS A 89 0.14 16.96 -2.47
C CYS A 89 -1.06 16.38 -3.23
N LEU A 90 -2.25 16.69 -2.73
CA LEU A 90 -3.53 16.29 -3.28
C LEU A 90 -4.34 17.56 -3.56
N PRO A 91 -5.19 17.61 -4.59
CA PRO A 91 -6.11 18.73 -4.75
C PRO A 91 -7.05 18.81 -3.54
N LYS A 92 -7.39 20.02 -3.08
CA LYS A 92 -8.38 20.22 -2.03
C LYS A 92 -9.77 19.81 -2.54
N SER A 93 -10.60 19.29 -1.64
CA SER A 93 -11.95 18.78 -1.91
C SER A 93 -12.04 17.53 -2.80
N SER A 94 -10.93 16.89 -3.15
CA SER A 94 -10.94 15.55 -3.75
C SER A 94 -11.44 14.48 -2.77
N LYS A 95 -12.18 13.49 -3.27
CA LYS A 95 -12.41 12.25 -2.50
C LYS A 95 -11.22 11.32 -2.72
N VAL A 96 -10.64 10.79 -1.66
CA VAL A 96 -9.53 9.82 -1.73
C VAL A 96 -10.02 8.48 -1.23
N PHE A 97 -9.78 7.42 -2.00
CA PHE A 97 -10.08 6.05 -1.64
C PHE A 97 -8.79 5.23 -1.53
N LEU A 98 -8.72 4.42 -0.49
CA LEU A 98 -7.65 3.46 -0.22
C LEU A 98 -8.27 2.09 -0.20
N ILE A 99 -7.89 1.24 -1.15
CA ILE A 99 -8.46 -0.09 -1.32
C ILE A 99 -7.33 -1.10 -1.20
N PRO A 100 -7.24 -1.84 -0.09
CA PRO A 100 -6.26 -2.91 0.02
C PRO A 100 -6.56 -4.03 -0.96
N ILE A 101 -5.54 -4.41 -1.75
CA ILE A 101 -5.64 -5.42 -2.81
C ILE A 101 -4.92 -6.69 -2.40
N ILE A 102 -3.71 -6.55 -1.86
CA ILE A 102 -2.89 -7.68 -1.48
C ILE A 102 -2.41 -7.46 -0.06
N TYR A 103 -2.61 -8.46 0.78
CA TYR A 103 -1.93 -8.61 2.05
C TYR A 103 -1.04 -9.83 1.97
N ASN A 104 0.25 -9.60 2.10
CA ASN A 104 1.21 -10.68 2.24
C ASN A 104 1.99 -10.44 3.53
N ILE A 105 1.64 -11.15 4.60
CA ILE A 105 2.11 -10.86 5.96
C ILE A 105 2.59 -12.16 6.62
N SER A 106 3.73 -12.10 7.31
CA SER A 106 4.26 -13.22 8.08
C SER A 106 3.32 -13.60 9.22
N LYS A 107 3.31 -14.89 9.58
CA LYS A 107 2.62 -15.40 10.76
C LYS A 107 3.58 -15.58 11.93
N ASN A 108 3.05 -15.48 13.14
CA ASN A 108 3.68 -15.92 14.38
C ASN A 108 2.73 -16.92 15.06
N GLY A 109 3.00 -18.21 14.87
CA GLY A 109 2.06 -19.28 15.24
C GLY A 109 0.72 -19.16 14.48
N PRO A 110 -0.45 -19.21 15.16
CA PRO A 110 -1.76 -19.17 14.52
C PRO A 110 -2.21 -17.76 14.09
N LYS A 111 -1.47 -16.70 14.42
CA LYS A 111 -1.84 -15.29 14.19
C LYS A 111 -0.84 -14.60 13.25
N LEU A 112 -1.22 -13.45 12.69
CA LEU A 112 -0.26 -12.58 11.99
C LEU A 112 0.79 -12.04 12.97
N SER A 113 2.02 -11.83 12.50
CA SER A 113 3.10 -11.24 13.31
C SER A 113 2.78 -9.81 13.72
N TYR A 114 2.02 -9.07 12.90
CA TYR A 114 1.60 -7.70 13.15
C TYR A 114 0.16 -7.66 13.65
N CYS A 115 -0.05 -7.01 14.79
CA CYS A 115 -1.37 -6.86 15.41
C CYS A 115 -2.13 -5.68 14.84
N CYS A 116 -1.41 -4.60 14.54
CA CYS A 116 -1.93 -3.44 13.85
C CYS A 116 -0.95 -2.99 12.78
N ILE A 117 -1.48 -2.57 11.63
CA ILE A 117 -0.77 -1.79 10.60
C ILE A 117 -1.76 -0.73 10.13
N SER A 118 -1.37 0.53 10.12
CA SER A 118 -2.19 1.64 9.65
C SER A 118 -1.39 2.66 8.85
N LEU A 119 -2.04 3.25 7.86
CA LEU A 119 -1.55 4.40 7.10
C LEU A 119 -2.29 5.64 7.59
N THR A 120 -1.57 6.69 7.95
CA THR A 120 -2.14 7.93 8.49
C THR A 120 -1.73 9.13 7.63
N PHE A 121 -2.71 9.90 7.17
CA PHE A 121 -2.54 11.13 6.41
C PHE A 121 -2.76 12.31 7.37
N THR A 122 -1.72 13.09 7.64
CA THR A 122 -1.74 14.19 8.61
C THR A 122 -1.43 15.52 7.93
N SER A 123 -2.31 16.50 8.10
CA SER A 123 -2.10 17.91 7.77
C SER A 123 -2.83 18.74 8.80
N LEU A 124 -2.12 19.39 9.72
CA LEU A 124 -2.72 20.11 10.86
C LEU A 124 -3.89 21.00 10.41
N PRO A 125 -5.10 20.86 11.00
CA PRO A 125 -5.51 20.00 12.12
C PRO A 125 -6.01 18.59 11.73
N ASN A 126 -6.06 18.28 10.44
CA ASN A 126 -6.71 17.11 9.87
C ASN A 126 -5.83 15.86 9.91
N THR A 127 -6.40 14.78 10.43
CA THR A 127 -5.75 13.47 10.48
C THR A 127 -6.73 12.40 10.04
N TYR A 128 -6.37 11.66 8.98
CA TYR A 128 -7.14 10.52 8.48
C TYR A 128 -6.32 9.24 8.68
N LYS A 129 -6.94 8.21 9.26
CA LYS A 129 -6.28 6.94 9.57
C LYS A 129 -6.97 5.77 8.88
N ALA A 130 -6.24 5.05 8.04
CA ALA A 130 -6.65 3.79 7.44
C ALA A 130 -6.00 2.62 8.20
N CYS A 131 -6.79 1.89 8.99
CA CYS A 131 -6.34 0.71 9.72
C CYS A 131 -6.35 -0.52 8.80
N LEU A 132 -5.22 -0.84 8.19
CA LEU A 132 -5.07 -1.93 7.21
C LEU A 132 -5.06 -3.33 7.88
N VAL A 133 -4.49 -3.42 9.08
CA VAL A 133 -4.52 -4.65 9.91
C VAL A 133 -4.99 -4.24 11.29
N THR A 134 -5.94 -5.00 11.86
CA THR A 134 -6.38 -4.83 13.26
C THR A 134 -6.59 -6.17 13.92
N LYS A 135 -6.24 -6.30 15.20
CA LYS A 135 -6.36 -7.56 15.97
C LYS A 135 -5.75 -8.76 15.24
N ALA A 136 -4.60 -8.56 14.59
CA ALA A 136 -3.91 -9.57 13.78
C ALA A 136 -4.72 -10.10 12.58
N LYS A 137 -5.65 -9.31 12.05
CA LYS A 137 -6.47 -9.64 10.88
C LYS A 137 -6.44 -8.50 9.84
N PRO A 138 -6.25 -8.80 8.55
CA PRO A 138 -6.36 -7.79 7.50
C PRO A 138 -7.76 -7.19 7.45
N GLN A 139 -7.85 -5.92 7.09
CA GLN A 139 -9.10 -5.22 6.88
C GLN A 139 -9.38 -5.15 5.38
N ASN A 140 -10.26 -6.01 4.90
CA ASN A 140 -10.65 -6.09 3.47
C ASN A 140 -11.80 -5.13 3.17
N LYS A 141 -11.62 -3.85 3.46
CA LYS A 141 -12.61 -2.80 3.19
C LYS A 141 -11.95 -1.59 2.55
N THR A 142 -12.75 -0.79 1.84
CA THR A 142 -12.34 0.50 1.33
C THR A 142 -12.32 1.52 2.46
N PHE A 143 -11.24 2.30 2.55
CA PHE A 143 -11.17 3.49 3.37
C PHE A 143 -11.31 4.71 2.47
N TYR A 144 -11.94 5.77 2.97
CA TYR A 144 -12.03 7.01 2.22
C TYR A 144 -11.92 8.22 3.14
N PHE A 145 -11.50 9.34 2.57
CA PHE A 145 -11.59 10.65 3.19
C PHE A 145 -11.73 11.73 2.11
N VAL A 146 -12.18 12.91 2.50
CA VAL A 146 -12.19 14.09 1.63
C VAL A 146 -11.02 14.97 2.03
N THR A 147 -10.24 15.41 1.05
CA THR A 147 -9.09 16.28 1.31
C THR A 147 -9.55 17.67 1.71
N GLU A 148 -9.07 18.16 2.84
CA GLU A 148 -9.31 19.52 3.33
C GLU A 148 -8.09 20.44 3.11
N CYS A 149 -6.92 19.85 2.85
CA CYS A 149 -5.66 20.55 2.65
C CYS A 149 -4.99 20.07 1.35
N ASN A 150 -4.12 20.91 0.79
CA ASN A 150 -3.39 20.57 -0.44
C ASN A 150 -2.14 19.70 -0.21
N TYR A 151 -1.87 19.32 1.03
CA TYR A 151 -0.72 18.50 1.38
C TYR A 151 -1.04 17.63 2.59
N TYR A 152 -0.39 16.47 2.65
CA TYR A 152 -0.43 15.55 3.78
C TYR A 152 0.95 14.91 3.98
N PHE A 153 1.36 14.77 5.24
CA PHE A 153 2.37 13.80 5.61
C PHE A 153 1.71 12.42 5.71
N VAL A 154 2.32 11.44 5.07
CA VAL A 154 1.89 10.05 5.10
C VAL A 154 2.77 9.33 6.10
N ASN A 155 2.16 8.74 7.10
CA ASN A 155 2.83 8.01 8.16
C ASN A 155 2.39 6.55 8.13
N VAL A 156 3.33 5.63 8.33
CA VAL A 156 3.03 4.22 8.56
C VAL A 156 3.18 3.94 10.04
N CYS A 157 2.21 3.23 10.60
CA CYS A 157 2.19 2.84 11.99
C CYS A 157 1.91 1.36 12.15
N TRP A 158 2.63 0.67 13.04
CA TRP A 158 2.43 -0.75 13.30
C TRP A 158 2.73 -1.14 14.75
N THR A 159 2.23 -2.31 15.13
CA THR A 159 2.52 -3.00 16.39
C THR A 159 2.65 -4.50 16.15
N PHE A 160 3.53 -5.16 16.91
CA PHE A 160 3.67 -6.62 16.89
C PHE A 160 2.66 -7.32 17.82
N CYS A 161 2.28 -8.53 17.46
CA CYS A 161 1.50 -9.41 18.32
C CYS A 161 2.41 -10.12 19.32
N GLY A 162 2.55 -9.55 20.52
CA GLY A 162 3.43 -10.08 21.56
C GLY A 162 4.91 -9.79 21.27
N PRO A 163 5.84 -10.60 21.82
CA PRO A 163 7.25 -10.48 21.52
C PRO A 163 7.48 -10.60 20.00
N PRO A 164 8.13 -9.60 19.38
CA PRO A 164 8.43 -9.66 17.95
C PRO A 164 9.31 -10.89 17.65
N PRO A 165 8.97 -11.67 16.61
CA PRO A 165 9.79 -12.81 16.20
C PRO A 165 11.14 -12.34 15.62
N PRO A 166 12.15 -13.22 15.52
CA PRO A 166 13.47 -12.87 14.97
C PRO A 166 13.40 -12.25 13.57
N THR A 167 12.41 -12.68 12.78
CA THR A 167 12.09 -12.14 11.47
C THR A 167 10.58 -11.95 11.36
N ALA A 168 10.15 -10.77 10.93
CA ALA A 168 8.75 -10.49 10.58
C ALA A 168 8.70 -9.65 9.32
N TRP A 169 7.64 -9.80 8.52
CA TRP A 169 7.46 -8.96 7.35
C TRP A 169 6.00 -8.76 6.97
N ALA A 170 5.70 -7.62 6.39
CA ALA A 170 4.38 -7.26 5.87
C ALA A 170 4.54 -6.52 4.55
N ASN A 171 3.93 -7.03 3.50
CA ASN A 171 3.82 -6.44 2.18
C ASN A 171 2.34 -6.20 1.90
N ILE A 172 1.95 -4.94 1.79
CA ILE A 172 0.57 -4.53 1.51
C ILE A 172 0.55 -3.73 0.22
N LEU A 173 -0.25 -4.17 -0.76
CA LEU A 173 -0.53 -3.41 -1.98
C LEU A 173 -1.89 -2.74 -1.85
N LEU A 174 -1.92 -1.44 -2.07
CA LEU A 174 -3.12 -0.61 -2.05
C LEU A 174 -3.38 -0.03 -3.43
N MET A 175 -4.65 0.02 -3.82
CA MET A 175 -5.13 0.97 -4.82
C MET A 175 -5.38 2.30 -4.12
N PHE A 176 -4.79 3.36 -4.65
CA PHE A 176 -4.97 4.73 -4.20
C PHE A 176 -5.73 5.48 -5.30
N ILE A 177 -6.98 5.84 -5.05
CA ILE A 177 -7.82 6.53 -6.02
C ILE A 177 -8.06 7.95 -5.52
N VAL A 178 -7.83 8.93 -6.39
CA VAL A 178 -8.22 10.32 -6.15
C VAL A 178 -9.36 10.64 -7.10
N GLN A 179 -10.50 11.06 -6.57
CA GLN A 179 -11.64 11.52 -7.34
C GLN A 179 -11.70 13.04 -7.29
N GLU A 180 -11.53 13.67 -8.45
CA GLU A 180 -11.51 15.12 -8.62
C GLU A 180 -12.32 15.49 -9.87
N GLY A 181 -13.24 16.46 -9.76
CA GLY A 181 -14.04 16.92 -10.89
C GLY A 181 -14.87 15.83 -11.60
N GLY A 182 -15.30 14.79 -10.87
CA GLY A 182 -16.06 13.67 -11.42
C GLY A 182 -15.23 12.56 -12.08
N ALA A 183 -13.91 12.71 -12.13
CA ALA A 183 -13.02 11.68 -12.65
C ALA A 183 -12.26 10.96 -11.55
N ASN A 184 -11.94 9.69 -11.77
CA ASN A 184 -11.15 8.87 -10.88
C ASN A 184 -9.74 8.74 -11.44
N TYR A 185 -8.73 8.98 -10.61
CA TYR A 185 -7.31 8.87 -10.92
C TYR A 185 -6.73 7.75 -10.06
N VAL A 186 -6.24 6.70 -10.69
CA VAL A 186 -5.84 5.45 -10.01
C VAL A 186 -4.32 5.33 -9.94
N TYR A 187 -3.81 5.05 -8.73
CA TYR A 187 -2.41 4.82 -8.42
C TYR A 187 -2.25 3.56 -7.55
N PHE A 188 -1.04 3.02 -7.44
CA PHE A 188 -0.74 1.85 -6.63
C PHE A 188 0.35 2.13 -5.61
N TRP A 189 0.09 1.77 -4.35
CA TRP A 189 1.01 2.01 -3.24
C TRP A 189 1.39 0.68 -2.61
N SER A 190 2.69 0.39 -2.57
CA SER A 190 3.25 -0.78 -1.91
C SER A 190 3.88 -0.35 -0.58
N ILE A 191 3.45 -1.00 0.50
CA ILE A 191 4.00 -0.81 1.85
C ILE A 191 4.69 -2.11 2.24
N ASN A 192 6.01 -2.04 2.43
CA ASN A 192 6.84 -3.14 2.88
C ASN A 192 7.46 -2.78 4.23
N ILE A 193 7.14 -3.58 5.26
CA ILE A 193 7.71 -3.49 6.60
C ILE A 193 8.45 -4.80 6.85
N THR A 194 9.73 -4.75 7.17
CA THR A 194 10.53 -5.91 7.55
C THR A 194 11.23 -5.68 8.87
N LEU A 195 11.14 -6.64 9.78
CA LEU A 195 12.04 -6.78 10.91
C LEU A 195 13.11 -7.81 10.55
N SER A 196 14.36 -7.37 10.49
CA SER A 196 15.51 -8.23 10.26
C SER A 196 16.27 -8.46 11.58
N PRO A 197 16.82 -9.66 11.81
CA PRO A 197 17.82 -9.82 12.85
C PRO A 197 18.97 -8.85 12.56
N ALA A 198 19.47 -8.17 13.60
CA ALA A 198 20.74 -7.46 13.49
C ALA A 198 21.81 -8.50 13.15
N HIS A 199 22.65 -8.21 12.15
CA HIS A 199 23.82 -9.03 11.90
C HIS A 199 24.65 -9.10 13.19
N PRO A 200 24.87 -10.29 13.78
CA PRO A 200 25.94 -10.44 14.76
C PRO A 200 27.28 -10.23 14.02
N PRO A 201 28.33 -9.67 14.66
CA PRO A 201 29.68 -9.82 14.13
C PRO A 201 30.00 -11.32 13.95
N PRO A 202 30.76 -11.72 12.91
CA PRO A 202 30.89 -13.12 12.55
C PRO A 202 31.61 -13.91 13.67
N PRO A 203 30.99 -14.96 14.23
CA PRO A 203 31.68 -15.93 15.09
C PRO A 203 32.46 -16.94 14.23
N PRO A 204 33.57 -17.53 14.72
CA PRO A 204 34.24 -18.62 14.03
C PRO A 204 33.31 -19.84 13.90
N GLY A 205 33.28 -20.44 12.71
CA GLY A 205 32.16 -21.24 12.20
C GLY A 205 32.01 -22.68 12.74
N PRO A 206 30.77 -23.12 13.02
CA PRO A 206 30.37 -24.54 13.13
C PRO A 206 29.64 -25.05 11.86
N PRO A 207 29.45 -26.38 11.69
CA PRO A 207 28.94 -27.02 10.46
C PRO A 207 27.52 -26.57 10.05
N PRO A 208 27.16 -26.74 8.77
CA PRO A 208 25.93 -26.16 8.21
C PRO A 208 24.67 -26.77 8.86
N PRO A 209 23.76 -25.93 9.39
CA PRO A 209 22.50 -26.37 9.96
C PRO A 209 21.52 -26.84 8.86
N PRO A 210 20.56 -27.72 9.21
CA PRO A 210 19.52 -28.15 8.28
C PRO A 210 18.69 -26.96 7.76
N PRO A 211 18.11 -27.07 6.54
CA PRO A 211 17.32 -26.01 5.94
C PRO A 211 16.19 -25.57 6.88
N PRO A 212 15.99 -24.26 7.11
CA PRO A 212 14.89 -23.81 7.95
C PRO A 212 13.55 -24.22 7.32
N PRO A 213 12.56 -24.63 8.13
CA PRO A 213 11.21 -24.89 7.63
C PRO A 213 10.66 -23.61 6.96
N SER A 214 10.13 -23.76 5.75
CA SER A 214 9.55 -22.68 4.95
C SER A 214 8.62 -21.80 5.78
N PRO A 215 8.75 -20.45 5.77
CA PRO A 215 7.93 -19.60 6.61
C PRO A 215 6.48 -19.65 6.11
N TYR A 216 5.58 -20.05 7.02
CA TYR A 216 4.13 -20.05 6.85
C TYR A 216 3.63 -18.64 6.50
N CYS A 217 3.57 -18.36 5.20
CA CYS A 217 3.12 -17.12 4.61
C CYS A 217 1.60 -16.97 4.73
N TYR A 218 1.09 -15.81 5.10
CA TYR A 218 -0.31 -15.48 4.89
C TYR A 218 -0.45 -14.58 3.67
N ILE A 219 -0.96 -15.15 2.58
CA ILE A 219 -1.30 -14.43 1.37
C ILE A 219 -2.82 -14.31 1.33
N VAL A 220 -3.33 -13.08 1.44
CA VAL A 220 -4.64 -12.73 0.89
C VAL A 220 -4.37 -11.88 -0.32
N GLU A 221 -4.43 -12.53 -1.47
CA GLU A 221 -4.63 -11.87 -2.73
C GLU A 221 -6.14 -11.63 -2.87
N TYR A 222 -6.55 -10.41 -3.21
CA TYR A 222 -7.78 -10.28 -3.98
C TYR A 222 -7.57 -11.12 -5.24
N PRO A 223 -8.32 -12.22 -5.45
CA PRO A 223 -8.04 -13.14 -6.53
C PRO A 223 -8.16 -12.37 -7.84
N ASN A 224 -7.04 -12.15 -8.53
CA ASN A 224 -6.93 -11.42 -9.78
C ASN A 224 -7.76 -10.13 -9.82
N LEU A 225 -7.19 -8.99 -9.37
CA LEU A 225 -7.62 -7.70 -9.90
C LEU A 225 -7.25 -7.63 -11.39
N CYS A 226 -8.00 -8.33 -12.22
CA CYS A 226 -7.99 -8.07 -13.64
C CYS A 226 -8.53 -6.64 -13.86
N PRO A 227 -8.16 -5.99 -14.99
CA PRO A 227 -8.64 -4.65 -15.33
C PRO A 227 -10.16 -4.49 -15.19
N LEU A 228 -10.92 -5.57 -15.41
CA LEU A 228 -12.38 -5.60 -15.22
C LEU A 228 -12.80 -5.41 -13.76
N LYS A 229 -12.14 -6.03 -12.78
CA LYS A 229 -12.47 -5.82 -11.36
C LYS A 229 -12.08 -4.42 -10.90
N VAL A 230 -10.97 -3.88 -11.40
CA VAL A 230 -10.59 -2.48 -11.17
C VAL A 230 -11.67 -1.55 -11.72
N ALA A 231 -12.14 -1.79 -12.95
CA ALA A 231 -13.22 -1.02 -13.56
C ALA A 231 -14.55 -1.15 -12.80
N GLN A 232 -14.90 -2.34 -12.30
CA GLN A 232 -16.08 -2.56 -11.46
C GLN A 232 -16.00 -1.79 -10.14
N ILE A 233 -14.83 -1.78 -9.49
CA ILE A 233 -14.58 -0.99 -8.29
C ILE A 233 -14.77 0.50 -8.60
N ILE A 234 -14.12 1.02 -9.64
CA ILE A 234 -14.27 2.42 -10.07
C ILE A 234 -15.74 2.75 -10.35
N PHE A 235 -16.45 1.89 -11.08
CA PHE A 235 -17.87 2.08 -11.38
C PHE A 235 -18.75 2.09 -10.13
N SER A 236 -18.42 1.28 -9.11
CA SER A 236 -19.14 1.27 -7.83
C SER A 236 -18.96 2.57 -7.03
N LEU A 237 -17.83 3.26 -7.19
CA LEU A 237 -17.57 4.52 -6.49
C LEU A 237 -18.43 5.68 -6.99
N TYR A 238 -18.90 5.65 -8.25
CA TYR A 238 -19.85 6.64 -8.77
C TYR A 238 -21.23 6.58 -8.13
N LYS A 239 -21.54 5.51 -7.40
CA LYS A 239 -22.82 5.36 -6.67
C LYS A 239 -22.78 5.93 -5.25
N LEU A 240 -21.65 6.51 -4.83
CA LEU A 240 -21.38 7.10 -3.50
C LEU A 240 -21.17 8.61 -3.56
#